data_AF-A0A954MWG3-F1
#
_entry.id   AF-A0A954MWG3-F1
#
_cell.length_a   1.000
_cell.length_b   1.000
_cell.length_c   1.000
_cell.angle_alpha   90.00
_cell.angle_beta   90.00
_cell.angle_gamma   90.00
#
_symmetry.space_group_name_H-M   'P 1'
#
loop_
_entity.id
_entity.type
_entity.pdbx_description
1 polymer ?
#
loop_
_entity_poly.entity_id
_entity_poly.type
_entity_poly.pdbx_seq_one_letter_code
_entity_poly.pdbx_strand_id
1 'polypeptide(L)'
;MSFTFKNRIAPFPAERLEAISKVLADTNEGLTGTEIDHLLRNCEIPNPTPDMTKWKRLYNAFVEFQNEHQVGNHVIVFIHRAMDPARYVGGPTIFHSRRDRLNPVLAFCGYTLGEDGKLRKANAART
;
A
#
# COMPACT_ATOMS: atom_id res chain seq x y z
N MET A 1 -15.86 10.39 -7.79
CA MET A 1 -15.37 11.10 -6.59
C MET A 1 -13.85 11.07 -6.59
N SER A 2 -13.23 12.16 -7.04
CA SER A 2 -11.78 12.28 -7.15
C SER A 2 -11.21 12.58 -5.76
N PHE A 3 -10.31 11.72 -5.27
CA PHE A 3 -9.54 12.01 -4.06
C PHE A 3 -8.50 13.10 -4.38
N THR A 4 -8.87 14.36 -4.20
CA THR A 4 -7.93 15.48 -4.31
C THR A 4 -7.00 15.45 -3.09
N PHE A 5 -5.84 14.81 -3.21
CA PHE A 5 -4.74 15.06 -2.27
C PHE A 5 -4.22 16.46 -2.54
N LYS A 6 -4.78 17.46 -1.87
CA LYS A 6 -4.31 18.86 -1.93
C LYS A 6 -2.84 19.04 -1.49
N ASN A 7 -2.17 17.98 -1.01
CA ASN A 7 -0.77 18.01 -0.58
C ASN A 7 0.05 16.89 -1.25
N ARG A 8 1.19 17.29 -1.84
CA ARG A 8 2.23 16.39 -2.34
C ARG A 8 2.86 15.63 -1.17
N ILE A 9 3.00 14.31 -1.32
CA ILE A 9 3.68 13.43 -0.38
C ILE A 9 5.03 13.06 -0.98
N ALA A 10 6.10 13.21 -0.21
CA ALA A 10 7.44 12.82 -0.65
C ALA A 10 7.49 11.30 -0.97
N PRO A 11 8.31 10.87 -1.93
CA PRO A 11 8.59 9.45 -2.14
C PRO A 11 8.94 8.73 -0.83
N PHE A 12 8.37 7.55 -0.62
CA PHE A 12 8.80 6.68 0.47
C PHE A 12 10.16 6.04 0.15
N PRO A 13 11.05 5.86 1.16
CA PRO A 13 12.28 5.10 0.97
C PRO A 13 12.02 3.67 0.48
N ALA A 14 12.97 3.11 -0.27
CA ALA A 14 12.87 1.79 -0.87
C ALA A 14 12.56 0.69 0.18
N GLU A 15 13.20 0.77 1.35
CA GLU A 15 13.01 -0.19 2.44
C GLU A 15 11.57 -0.16 2.99
N ARG A 16 10.93 1.01 2.98
CA ARG A 16 9.53 1.15 3.38
C ARG A 16 8.59 0.59 2.33
N LEU A 17 8.86 0.85 1.04
CA LEU A 17 8.10 0.24 -0.05
C LEU A 17 8.21 -1.28 -0.03
N GLU A 18 9.40 -1.82 0.21
CA GLU A 18 9.61 -3.28 0.30
C GLU A 18 8.81 -3.88 1.46
N ALA A 19 8.89 -3.28 2.65
CA ALA A 19 8.16 -3.74 3.83
C ALA A 19 6.63 -3.68 3.62
N ILE A 20 6.11 -2.59 3.04
CA ILE A 20 4.69 -2.47 2.67
C ILE A 20 4.30 -3.58 1.69
N SER A 21 5.10 -3.79 0.63
CA SER A 21 4.81 -4.79 -0.39
C SER A 21 4.84 -6.21 0.15
N LYS A 22 5.77 -6.53 1.06
CA LYS A 22 5.82 -7.85 1.73
C LYS A 22 4.58 -8.12 2.58
N VAL A 23 4.06 -7.12 3.27
CA VAL A 23 2.81 -7.28 4.05
C VAL A 23 1.60 -7.42 3.13
N LEU A 24 1.45 -6.53 2.15
CA LEU A 24 0.29 -6.51 1.26
C LEU A 24 0.23 -7.72 0.33
N ALA A 25 1.39 -8.25 -0.08
CA ALA A 25 1.50 -9.35 -1.03
C ALA A 25 2.01 -10.65 -0.38
N ASP A 26 1.80 -10.79 0.92
CA ASP A 26 2.09 -12.00 1.69
C ASP A 26 1.50 -13.26 1.02
N THR A 27 2.18 -14.40 1.19
CA THR A 27 1.79 -15.66 0.54
C THR A 27 0.45 -16.18 1.02
N ASN A 28 0.19 -16.11 2.33
CA ASN A 28 -0.94 -16.77 2.98
C ASN A 28 -2.12 -15.80 3.16
N GLU A 29 -1.83 -14.59 3.60
CA GLU A 29 -2.86 -13.61 3.99
C GLU A 29 -2.81 -12.31 3.18
N GLY A 30 -2.00 -12.27 2.13
CA GLY A 30 -1.85 -11.10 1.25
C GLY A 30 -2.86 -11.08 0.10
N LEU A 31 -2.81 -10.00 -0.66
CA LEU A 31 -3.50 -9.87 -1.95
C LEU A 31 -3.03 -10.97 -2.91
N THR A 32 -3.97 -11.48 -3.70
CA THR A 32 -3.65 -12.37 -4.83
C THR A 32 -2.97 -11.60 -5.97
N GLY A 33 -2.32 -12.32 -6.89
CA GLY A 33 -1.69 -11.69 -8.07
C GLY A 33 -2.69 -10.88 -8.89
N THR A 34 -3.89 -11.42 -9.10
CA THR A 34 -5.00 -10.76 -9.81
C THR A 34 -5.50 -9.52 -9.08
N GLU A 35 -5.62 -9.55 -7.75
CA GLU A 35 -6.00 -8.35 -6.99
C GLU A 35 -4.95 -7.26 -7.05
N ILE A 36 -3.66 -7.61 -7.00
CA ILE A 36 -2.56 -6.67 -7.16
C ILE A 36 -2.67 -5.98 -8.52
N ASP A 37 -2.89 -6.74 -9.60
CA ASP A 37 -3.08 -6.19 -10.93
C ASP A 37 -4.24 -5.21 -11.03
N HIS A 38 -5.40 -5.61 -10.52
CA HIS A 38 -6.58 -4.75 -10.52
C HIS A 38 -6.36 -3.48 -9.71
N LEU A 39 -5.72 -3.57 -8.55
CA LEU A 39 -5.45 -2.42 -7.69
C LEU A 39 -4.42 -1.48 -8.30
N LEU A 40 -3.33 -1.99 -8.90
CA LEU A 40 -2.32 -1.18 -9.58
C LEU A 40 -2.96 -0.39 -10.74
N ARG A 41 -3.74 -1.06 -11.59
CA ARG A 41 -4.50 -0.39 -12.67
C ARG A 41 -5.45 0.68 -12.15
N ASN A 42 -6.21 0.39 -11.10
CA ASN A 42 -7.12 1.36 -10.48
C ASN A 42 -6.41 2.55 -9.81
N CYS A 43 -5.11 2.41 -9.53
CA CYS A 43 -4.27 3.48 -9.00
C CYS A 43 -3.41 4.16 -10.07
N GLU A 44 -3.58 3.80 -11.35
CA GLU A 44 -2.78 4.31 -12.46
C GLU A 44 -1.28 4.05 -12.27
N ILE A 45 -0.92 2.96 -11.58
CA ILE A 45 0.45 2.51 -11.39
C ILE A 45 0.71 1.38 -12.40
N PRO A 46 1.69 1.52 -13.31
CA PRO A 46 2.07 0.45 -14.21
C PRO A 46 2.57 -0.78 -13.44
N ASN A 47 2.43 -1.95 -14.06
CA ASN A 47 2.98 -3.19 -13.54
C ASN A 47 4.11 -3.69 -14.47
N PRO A 48 5.36 -3.29 -14.23
CA PRO A 48 6.49 -3.54 -15.14
C PRO A 48 7.01 -4.98 -15.08
N THR A 49 6.71 -5.70 -14.00
CA THR A 49 7.29 -7.03 -13.72
C THR A 49 6.22 -8.07 -13.37
N PRO A 50 5.26 -8.33 -14.28
CA PRO A 50 4.13 -9.25 -14.03
C PRO A 50 4.54 -10.67 -13.62
N ASP A 51 5.68 -11.15 -14.12
CA ASP A 51 6.13 -12.53 -13.93
C ASP A 51 6.91 -12.76 -12.62
N MET A 52 7.13 -11.70 -11.82
CA MET A 52 7.82 -11.81 -10.54
C MET A 52 6.89 -12.26 -9.40
N THR A 53 7.49 -12.72 -8.29
CA THR A 53 6.76 -13.00 -7.05
C THR A 53 5.93 -11.78 -6.63
N LYS A 54 4.71 -12.00 -6.11
CA LYS A 54 3.72 -10.95 -5.80
C LYS A 54 4.30 -9.71 -5.10
N TRP A 55 5.14 -9.90 -4.07
CA TRP A 55 5.71 -8.76 -3.32
C TRP A 55 6.76 -7.98 -4.13
N LYS A 56 7.61 -8.66 -4.92
CA LYS A 56 8.59 -8.01 -5.78
C LYS A 56 7.92 -7.21 -6.89
N ARG A 57 6.86 -7.79 -7.47
CA ARG A 57 6.00 -7.13 -8.45
C ARG A 57 5.44 -5.81 -7.91
N LEU A 58 4.83 -5.85 -6.73
CA LEU A 58 4.26 -4.68 -6.08
C LEU A 58 5.34 -3.64 -5.69
N TYR A 59 6.47 -4.11 -5.17
CA TYR A 59 7.62 -3.26 -4.84
C TYR A 59 8.17 -2.52 -6.06
N ASN A 60 8.44 -3.23 -7.16
CA ASN A 60 8.97 -2.63 -8.39
C ASN A 60 7.98 -1.63 -8.99
N ALA A 61 6.68 -1.96 -9.00
CA ALA A 61 5.65 -1.03 -9.46
C ALA A 61 5.66 0.29 -8.65
N PHE A 62 5.82 0.21 -7.33
CA PHE A 62 5.93 1.42 -6.49
C PHE A 62 7.23 2.19 -6.72
N VAL A 63 8.37 1.49 -6.78
CA VAL A 63 9.68 2.13 -6.96
C VAL A 63 9.76 2.84 -8.30
N GLU A 64 9.39 2.17 -9.39
CA GLU A 64 9.43 2.77 -10.73
C GLU A 64 8.51 3.99 -10.81
N PHE A 65 7.28 3.89 -10.31
CA PHE A 65 6.35 5.01 -10.28
C PHE A 65 6.89 6.19 -9.46
N GLN A 66 7.44 5.95 -8.26
CA GLN A 66 8.00 7.03 -7.45
C GLN A 66 9.26 7.65 -8.09
N ASN A 67 10.09 6.85 -8.77
CA ASN A 67 11.28 7.34 -9.45
C ASN A 67 10.91 8.23 -10.64
N GLU A 68 9.85 7.89 -11.38
CA GLU A 68 9.37 8.69 -12.51
C GLU A 68 8.67 9.97 -12.03
N HIS A 69 7.72 9.86 -11.12
CA HIS A 69 6.83 10.98 -10.76
C HIS A 69 7.26 11.77 -9.53
N GLN A 70 8.24 11.26 -8.76
CA GLN A 70 8.77 11.92 -7.56
C GLN A 70 7.68 12.26 -6.53
N VAL A 71 6.73 11.34 -6.33
CA VAL A 71 5.61 11.45 -5.37
C VAL A 71 5.25 10.11 -4.72
N GLY A 72 4.97 10.11 -3.42
CA GLY A 72 4.47 8.95 -2.68
C GLY A 72 2.93 8.81 -2.66
N ASN A 73 2.21 9.76 -3.27
CA ASN A 73 0.74 9.82 -3.22
C ASN A 73 0.07 8.54 -3.73
N HIS A 74 0.58 7.94 -4.81
CA HIS A 74 -0.03 6.75 -5.41
C HIS A 74 0.12 5.50 -4.53
N VAL A 75 1.18 5.42 -3.71
CA VAL A 75 1.33 4.35 -2.71
C VAL A 75 0.26 4.47 -1.62
N ILE A 76 0.00 5.69 -1.13
CA ILE A 76 -1.08 5.97 -0.16
C ILE A 76 -2.45 5.61 -0.73
N VAL A 77 -2.69 6.01 -1.98
CA VAL A 77 -3.90 5.68 -2.72
C VAL A 77 -4.08 4.17 -2.89
N PHE A 78 -2.99 3.46 -3.22
CA PHE A 78 -2.99 2.00 -3.31
C PHE A 78 -3.38 1.37 -1.98
N ILE A 79 -2.74 1.79 -0.88
CA ILE A 79 -3.01 1.25 0.47
C ILE A 79 -4.48 1.50 0.85
N HIS A 80 -5.03 2.68 0.59
CA HIS A 80 -6.44 2.96 0.85
C HIS A 80 -7.38 2.03 0.10
N ARG A 81 -7.08 1.70 -1.17
CA ARG A 81 -7.91 0.78 -1.96
C ARG A 81 -7.72 -0.67 -1.54
N ALA A 82 -6.49 -1.07 -1.24
CA ALA A 82 -6.16 -2.41 -0.77
C ALA A 82 -6.78 -2.69 0.61
N MET A 83 -6.89 -1.66 1.45
CA MET A 83 -7.42 -1.75 2.82
C MET A 83 -8.83 -1.17 2.95
N ASP A 84 -9.61 -1.12 1.87
CA ASP A 84 -11.03 -0.78 1.96
C ASP A 84 -11.79 -1.90 2.69
N PRO A 85 -12.44 -1.64 3.85
CA PRO A 85 -13.15 -2.67 4.63
C PRO A 85 -14.21 -3.41 3.83
N ALA A 86 -14.79 -2.80 2.79
CA ALA A 86 -15.75 -3.45 1.91
C ALA A 86 -15.17 -4.65 1.16
N ARG A 87 -13.84 -4.72 0.99
CA ARG A 87 -13.14 -5.89 0.41
C ARG A 87 -13.06 -7.09 1.37
N TYR A 88 -13.34 -6.88 2.66
CA TYR A 88 -13.14 -7.85 3.72
C TYR A 88 -14.45 -8.26 4.41
N VAL A 89 -15.61 -8.00 3.79
CA VAL A 89 -16.93 -8.36 4.36
C VAL A 89 -17.01 -9.86 4.70
N GLY A 90 -16.42 -10.73 3.87
CA GLY A 90 -16.34 -12.17 4.12
C GLY A 90 -15.15 -12.63 4.96
N GLY A 91 -14.30 -11.71 5.43
CA GLY A 91 -13.05 -12.03 6.12
C GLY A 91 -12.50 -10.88 6.97
N PRO A 92 -13.24 -10.37 7.97
CA PRO A 92 -12.81 -9.23 8.79
C PRO A 92 -11.52 -9.52 9.56
N THR A 93 -11.27 -10.75 9.98
CA THR A 93 -10.01 -11.14 10.63
C THR A 93 -8.78 -10.88 9.75
N ILE A 94 -8.91 -11.07 8.43
CA ILE A 94 -7.82 -10.78 7.48
C ILE A 94 -7.56 -9.27 7.43
N PHE A 95 -8.60 -8.44 7.47
CA PHE A 95 -8.46 -6.99 7.54
C PHE A 95 -7.67 -6.59 8.80
N HIS A 96 -8.07 -7.09 9.97
CA HIS A 96 -7.42 -6.77 11.23
C HIS A 96 -5.95 -7.24 11.24
N SER A 97 -5.68 -8.50 10.87
CA SER A 97 -4.31 -9.04 10.76
C SER A 97 -3.43 -8.19 9.84
N ARG A 98 -3.92 -7.88 8.63
CA ARG A 98 -3.17 -7.09 7.65
C ARG A 98 -2.96 -5.65 8.12
N ARG A 99 -3.96 -5.03 8.75
CA ARG A 99 -3.86 -3.68 9.34
C ARG A 99 -2.80 -3.66 10.44
N ASP A 100 -2.81 -4.63 11.33
CA ASP A 100 -1.90 -4.70 12.47
C ASP A 100 -0.46 -4.96 12.01
N ARG A 101 -0.26 -5.68 10.90
CA ARG A 101 1.05 -5.86 10.25
C ARG A 101 1.52 -4.63 9.47
N LEU A 102 0.60 -3.86 8.87
CA LEU A 102 0.92 -2.64 8.12
C LEU A 102 1.30 -1.48 9.04
N ASN A 103 0.59 -1.31 10.16
CA ASN A 103 0.72 -0.15 11.03
C ASN A 103 2.15 0.10 11.55
N PRO A 104 2.93 -0.90 11.96
CA PRO A 104 4.34 -0.71 12.33
C PRO A 104 5.17 -0.09 11.21
N VAL A 105 4.97 -0.53 9.96
CA VAL A 105 5.68 0.01 8.79
C VAL A 105 5.21 1.43 8.49
N LEU A 106 3.89 1.66 8.52
CA LEU A 106 3.28 2.97 8.29
C LEU A 106 3.68 4.02 9.33
N ALA A 107 3.91 3.61 10.58
CA ALA A 107 4.36 4.50 11.64
C ALA A 107 5.73 5.13 11.31
N PHE A 108 6.64 4.39 10.67
CA PHE A 108 7.90 4.94 10.15
C PHE A 108 7.70 5.87 8.95
N CYS A 109 6.58 5.75 8.26
CA CYS A 109 6.18 6.67 7.18
C CYS A 109 5.38 7.88 7.70
N GLY A 110 5.11 7.99 9.01
CA GLY A 110 4.29 9.06 9.59
C GLY A 110 2.78 8.87 9.39
N TYR A 111 2.32 7.62 9.25
CA TYR A 111 0.91 7.28 9.05
C TYR A 111 0.44 6.16 9.98
N THR A 112 -0.87 6.08 10.17
CA THR A 112 -1.55 4.94 10.78
C THR A 112 -2.81 4.62 10.00
N LEU A 113 -3.11 3.33 9.85
CA LEU A 113 -4.32 2.82 9.23
C LEU A 113 -5.40 2.56 10.29
N GLY A 114 -6.56 3.20 10.12
CA GLY A 114 -7.71 3.05 10.99
C GLY A 114 -8.54 1.79 10.74
N GLU A 115 -9.51 1.57 11.63
CA GLU A 115 -10.52 0.51 11.48
C GLU A 115 -11.45 0.73 10.28
N ASP A 116 -11.59 1.98 9.84
CA ASP A 116 -12.32 2.41 8.65
C ASP A 116 -11.52 2.27 7.34
N GLY A 117 -10.32 1.67 7.40
CA GLY A 117 -9.42 1.54 6.25
C GLY A 117 -8.83 2.87 5.77
N LYS A 118 -8.90 3.93 6.59
CA LYS A 118 -8.33 5.24 6.25
C LYS A 118 -6.98 5.45 6.92
N LEU A 119 -5.99 5.82 6.11
CA LEU A 119 -4.72 6.35 6.57
C LEU A 119 -4.90 7.75 7.16
N ARG A 120 -4.34 7.97 8.34
CA ARG A 120 -4.25 9.26 9.01
C ARG A 120 -2.80 9.58 9.28
N LYS A 121 -2.43 10.86 9.28
CA LYS A 121 -1.09 11.26 9.74
C LYS A 121 -0.93 10.88 11.21
N ALA A 122 0.21 10.30 11.53
CA ALA A 122 0.62 9.98 12.89
C ALA A 122 1.97 10.67 13.16
N ASN A 123 2.29 10.92 14.42
CA ASN A 123 3.65 11.29 14.78
C ASN A 123 4.57 10.14 14.39
N ALA A 124 5.47 10.38 13.44
CA ALA A 124 6.36 9.34 12.94
C ALA A 124 7.14 8.73 14.12
N ALA A 125 7.14 7.40 14.21
CA ALA A 125 7.88 6.71 15.24
C ALA A 125 9.37 7.05 15.09
N ARG A 126 9.97 7.56 16.17
CA ARG A 126 11.42 7.81 16.24
C ARG A 126 12.05 6.56 16.87
N THR A 127 13.02 5.98 16.18
CA THR A 127 13.98 5.03 16.77
C THR A 127 15.16 5.78 17.34
#